data_AF-A0A3M3XQU9-F1
#
_entry.id   AF-A0A3M3XQU9-F1
#
_cell.length_a   1.000
_cell.length_b   1.000
_cell.length_c   1.000
_cell.angle_alpha   90.00
_cell.angle_beta   90.00
_cell.angle_gamma   90.00
#
_symmetry.space_group_name_H-M   'P 1'
#
loop_
_entity.id
_entity.type
_entity.pdbx_description
1 polymer ?
#
loop_
_entity_poly.entity_id
_entity_poly.type
_entity_poly.pdbx_seq_one_letter_code
_entity_poly.pdbx_strand_id
1 'polypeptide(L)' 'ATGAARFNERDDNPVVENFGAHNLAYVIYTSGSTGVPKGVMVEHRGLLAVSAAWEKLYALHAPLNHLQMAGFSF' A
#
# COMPACT_ATOMS: atom_id res chain seq x y z
N ALA A 1 -11.16 -25.48 -5.27
CA ALA A 1 -11.88 -24.81 -4.16
C ALA A 1 -10.84 -24.12 -3.29
N THR A 2 -10.44 -22.91 -3.67
CA THR A 2 -9.31 -22.21 -3.06
C THR A 2 -9.87 -21.26 -2.02
N GLY A 3 -9.76 -21.63 -0.74
CA GLY A 3 -10.10 -20.74 0.36
C GLY A 3 -9.10 -19.60 0.39
N ALA A 4 -9.41 -18.50 -0.29
CA ALA A 4 -8.72 -17.25 -0.06
C ALA A 4 -8.88 -16.93 1.42
N ALA A 5 -7.77 -16.82 2.16
CA ALA A 5 -7.78 -16.35 3.52
C ALA A 5 -8.53 -15.01 3.52
N ARG A 6 -9.73 -15.00 4.10
CA ARG A 6 -10.45 -13.75 4.31
C ARG A 6 -9.65 -12.99 5.35
N PHE A 7 -9.03 -11.89 4.93
CA PHE A 7 -8.51 -10.91 5.87
C PHE A 7 -9.71 -10.48 6.73
N ASN A 8 -9.68 -10.80 8.02
CA ASN A 8 -10.64 -10.22 8.95
C ASN A 8 -10.26 -8.76 9.09
N GLU A 9 -11.07 -7.89 8.47
CA GLU A 9 -10.93 -6.46 8.62
C GLU A 9 -11.06 -6.07 10.10
N ARG A 10 -10.29 -5.09 10.55
CA ARG A 10 -10.38 -4.63 11.93
C ARG A 10 -11.60 -3.73 12.10
N ASP A 11 -12.36 -3.95 13.17
CA ASP A 11 -13.55 -3.16 13.49
C ASP A 11 -13.23 -1.70 13.90
N ASP A 12 -11.95 -1.35 14.06
CA ASP A 12 -11.46 -0.03 14.45
C ASP A 12 -10.97 0.83 13.28
N ASN A 13 -11.14 0.38 12.03
CA ASN A 13 -10.73 1.13 10.85
C ASN A 13 -11.56 2.43 10.75
N PRO A 14 -10.94 3.61 10.54
CA PRO A 14 -11.69 4.84 10.38
C PRO A 14 -12.66 4.77 9.19
N VAL A 15 -13.93 5.11 9.45
CA VAL A 15 -14.94 5.23 8.40
C VAL A 15 -14.77 6.59 7.73
N VAL A 16 -14.37 6.58 6.46
CA VAL A 16 -14.19 7.78 5.65
C VAL A 16 -15.32 7.88 4.63
N GLU A 17 -16.08 8.98 4.66
CA GLU A 17 -17.11 9.24 3.66
C GLU A 17 -16.48 9.36 2.26
N ASN A 18 -17.14 8.77 1.26
CA ASN A 18 -16.67 8.76 -0.14
C ASN A 18 -15.26 8.17 -0.32
N PHE A 19 -14.88 7.18 0.50
CA PHE A 19 -13.63 6.44 0.33
C PHE A 19 -13.60 5.72 -1.04
N GLY A 20 -12.49 5.91 -1.75
CA GLY A 20 -12.30 5.38 -3.09
C GLY A 20 -10.86 5.49 -3.57
N ALA A 21 -10.65 5.13 -4.83
CA ALA A 21 -9.31 4.92 -5.41
C ALA A 21 -8.43 6.19 -5.46
N HIS A 22 -9.05 7.38 -5.33
CA HIS A 22 -8.38 8.68 -5.35
C HIS A 22 -8.02 9.22 -3.97
N ASN A 23 -8.43 8.55 -2.89
CA ASN A 23 -7.97 8.91 -1.56
C ASN A 23 -6.49 8.54 -1.39
N LEU A 24 -5.79 9.29 -0.54
CA LEU A 24 -4.41 9.00 -0.19
C LEU A 24 -4.32 7.70 0.59
N ALA A 25 -3.43 6.81 0.17
CA ALA A 25 -3.05 5.60 0.88
C ALA A 25 -1.95 5.87 1.90
N TYR A 26 -0.97 6.70 1.56
CA TYR A 26 0.12 7.08 2.47
C TYR A 26 0.81 8.39 2.05
N VAL A 27 1.55 8.95 3.01
CA VAL A 27 2.50 10.05 2.79
C VAL A 27 3.84 9.66 3.37
N ILE A 28 4.88 9.64 2.54
CA ILE A 28 6.27 9.42 2.97
C ILE A 28 7.06 10.71 2.81
N TYR A 29 7.84 11.08 3.83
CA TYR A 29 8.66 12.28 3.81
C TYR A 29 10.05 12.00 3.26
N THR A 30 10.51 12.87 2.36
CA THR A 30 11.86 12.82 1.79
C THR A 30 12.63 14.10 2.14
N SER A 31 13.96 14.05 2.09
CA SER A 31 14.78 15.25 2.30
C SER A 31 14.49 16.27 1.19
N GLY A 32 14.20 17.51 1.60
CA GLY A 32 14.03 18.61 0.67
C GLY A 32 15.34 19.33 0.40
N SER A 33 15.56 19.77 -0.84
CA SER A 33 16.71 20.59 -1.23
C SER A 33 16.80 21.93 -0.48
N THR A 34 15.69 22.39 0.13
CA THR A 34 15.60 23.60 0.95
C THR A 34 15.80 23.34 2.44
N GLY A 35 16.18 22.12 2.83
CA GLY A 35 16.31 21.70 4.24
C GLY A 35 14.99 21.35 4.94
N VAL A 36 13.84 21.58 4.30
CA VAL A 36 12.51 21.21 4.81
C VAL A 36 12.03 19.92 4.13
N PRO A 37 11.71 18.85 4.87
CA PRO A 37 11.20 17.60 4.29
C PRO A 37 9.93 17.80 3.47
N LYS A 38 9.80 17.05 2.37
CA LYS A 38 8.65 17.11 1.47
C LYS A 38 7.84 15.83 1.59
N GLY A 39 6.52 15.96 1.74
CA GLY A 39 5.60 14.81 1.75
C GLY A 39 5.26 14.34 0.34
N VAL A 40 5.55 13.09 0.04
CA VAL A 40 5.14 12.43 -1.21
C VAL A 40 3.79 11.76 -0.95
N MET A 41 2.74 12.28 -1.56
CA MET A 41 1.37 11.81 -1.40
C MET A 41 1.06 10.73 -2.45
N VAL A 42 0.69 9.54 -2.01
CA VAL A 42 0.36 8.41 -2.90
C VAL A 42 -1.10 8.00 -2.71
N GLU A 43 -1.84 7.93 -3.80
CA GLU A 43 -3.24 7.46 -3.82
C GLU A 43 -3.33 5.93 -3.84
N HIS A 44 -4.45 5.38 -3.36
CA HIS A 44 -4.74 3.94 -3.39
C HIS A 44 -4.61 3.32 -4.79
N ARG A 45 -5.09 4.00 -5.84
CA ARG A 45 -5.00 3.48 -7.22
C ARG A 45 -3.56 3.23 -7.67
N GLY A 46 -2.61 4.08 -7.26
CA GLY A 46 -1.22 3.96 -7.65
C GLY A 46 -0.56 2.75 -6.99
N LEU A 47 -0.81 2.59 -5.70
CA LEU A 47 -0.36 1.43 -4.92
C LEU A 47 -0.89 0.11 -5.51
N LEU A 48 -2.19 0.05 -5.83
CA LEU A 48 -2.81 -1.14 -6.40
C LEU A 48 -2.28 -1.46 -7.81
N ALA A 49 -2.03 -0.44 -8.64
CA ALA A 49 -1.46 -0.63 -9.96
C ALA A 49 -0.06 -1.27 -9.90
N VAL A 50 0.79 -0.83 -8.98
CA VAL A 50 2.13 -1.41 -8.76
C VAL A 50 2.03 -2.85 -8.25
N SER A 51 1.16 -3.10 -7.26
CA SER A 51 0.94 -4.44 -6.72
C SER A 51 0.49 -5.42 -7.80
N ALA A 52 -0.47 -5.03 -8.65
CA ALA A 52 -0.93 -5.86 -9.76
C ALA A 52 0.16 -6.07 -10.84
N ALA A 53 1.05 -5.09 -11.05
CA ALA A 53 2.19 -5.24 -11.94
C ALA A 53 3.21 -6.25 -11.39
N TRP A 54 3.49 -6.21 -10.09
CA TRP A 54 4.40 -7.15 -9.42
C TRP A 54 3.87 -8.59 -9.42
N GLU A 55 2.57 -8.77 -9.16
CA GLU A 55 1.94 -10.09 -9.24
C GLU A 55 2.21 -10.73 -10.62
N LYS A 56 2.04 -9.96 -11.69
CA LYS A 56 2.26 -10.42 -13.07
C LYS A 56 3.73 -10.64 -13.38
N LEU A 57 4.59 -9.66 -13.06
CA LEU A 57 5.99 -9.66 -13.45
C LEU A 57 6.81 -10.73 -12.72
N TYR A 58 6.51 -10.94 -11.44
CA TYR A 58 7.23 -11.89 -10.58
C TYR A 58 6.47 -13.21 -10.39
N ALA A 59 5.34 -13.39 -11.08
CA ALA A 59 4.46 -14.56 -10.97
C ALA A 59 4.15 -14.92 -9.51
N LEU A 60 3.81 -13.91 -8.71
CA LEU A 60 3.52 -14.11 -7.28
C LEU A 60 2.21 -14.89 -7.14
N HIS A 61 2.27 -16.05 -6.51
CA HIS A 61 1.11 -16.89 -6.25
C HIS A 61 1.09 -17.35 -4.79
N ALA A 62 -0.11 -17.51 -4.23
CA ALA A 62 -0.26 -18.01 -2.87
C ALA A 62 0.05 -19.53 -2.77
N PRO A 63 0.54 -20.03 -1.63
CA PRO A 63 1.02 -19.26 -0.48
C PRO A 63 2.38 -18.60 -0.76
N LEU A 64 2.52 -17.33 -0.41
CA LEU A 64 3.76 -16.55 -0.58
C LEU A 64 4.32 -16.23 0.80
N ASN A 65 5.62 -16.47 0.99
CA ASN A 65 6.35 -15.95 2.14
C ASN A 65 6.98 -14.61 1.75
N HIS A 66 6.61 -13.55 2.45
CA HIS A 66 7.15 -12.21 2.23
C HIS A 66 7.96 -11.77 3.44
N LEU A 67 9.17 -11.27 3.22
CA LEU A 67 10.01 -10.67 4.27
C LEU A 67 9.76 -9.17 4.31
N GLN A 68 9.18 -8.66 5.39
CA GLN A 68 9.16 -7.22 5.64
C GLN A 68 10.54 -6.78 6.15
N MET A 69 11.36 -6.30 5.21
CA MET A 69 12.73 -5.84 5.49
C MET A 69 12.81 -4.31 5.60
N ALA A 70 12.07 -3.59 4.75
CA ALA A 70 12.09 -2.13 4.74
C ALA A 70 11.40 -1.57 6.00
N GLY A 71 11.92 -0.43 6.49
CA GLY A 71 11.23 0.33 7.54
C GLY A 71 9.95 0.96 6.99
N PHE A 72 8.97 1.24 7.86
CA PHE A 72 7.65 1.76 7.45
C PHE A 72 7.66 3.15 6.81
N SER A 73 8.79 3.85 6.85
CA SER A 73 8.97 5.16 6.22
C SER A 73 9.55 5.08 4.81
N PHE A 74 9.64 3.89 4.21
CA PHE A 74 10.19 3.64 2.87
C PHE A 74 9.23 2.81 2.02
#